data_AF-A0A969YA55-F1
#
_entry.id   AF-A0A969YA55-F1
#
_cell.length_a   1.000
_cell.length_b   1.000
_cell.length_c   1.000
_cell.angle_alpha   90.00
_cell.angle_beta   90.00
_cell.angle_gamma   90.00
#
_symmetry.space_group_name_H-M   'P 1'
#
loop_
_entity.id
_entity.type
_entity.pdbx_description
1 polymer ?
#
loop_
_entity_poly.entity_id
_entity_poly.type
_entity_poly.pdbx_seq_one_letter_code
_entity_poly.pdbx_strand_id
1 'polypeptide(L)'
;MRYIIDLGLAGPDKGKGGKYLFLPPGYDGPVPEGYFVARSRTFNVWYGLRGFAVDGDLGPAVKTIKERFKVYPLAQKDNPPAMKFINGSGLYFNTIHSTDFNFFKEINSVVQEEPVDAADPEILGQLAAIGIVKDQAFAPDERMKRILTDSAAIGNATARALTFRPRDAAFFFYPGESAWTQPFVGGSHEFTRNNARLLDARSAFFFFASGISPAMAVKIVGGGSQYAMATVDSEGNYLDGGKTYRLRLPPNIPVNNFWSLIPYDTQTRSVLQTDQRDTALTSESGTVQANADGSVDVFFGPKAPPGKESNWIQTVPGKGWFTMLRLYGALEPWFDKTWRPGDITLLR
;
A
#
# COMPACT_ATOMS: atom_id res chain seq x y z
N MET A 1 -5.62 6.99 7.21
CA MET A 1 -5.28 5.96 8.22
C MET A 1 -4.17 6.47 9.13
N ARG A 2 -4.14 6.04 10.40
CA ARG A 2 -3.07 6.31 11.37
C ARG A 2 -2.64 4.98 11.98
N TYR A 3 -1.35 4.84 12.30
CA TYR A 3 -0.83 3.66 12.97
C TYR A 3 -1.37 3.55 14.40
N ILE A 4 -1.64 2.32 14.84
CA ILE A 4 -2.04 2.01 16.22
C ILE A 4 -1.01 1.07 16.84
N ILE A 5 -0.83 -0.12 16.25
CA ILE A 5 0.11 -1.15 16.72
C ILE A 5 0.42 -2.12 15.58
N ASP A 6 1.63 -2.69 15.57
CA ASP A 6 2.00 -3.79 14.69
C ASP A 6 1.62 -5.15 15.28
N LEU A 7 1.40 -6.13 14.41
CA LEU A 7 1.15 -7.53 14.77
C LEU A 7 2.25 -8.43 14.18
N GLY A 8 2.46 -9.61 14.76
CA GLY A 8 3.44 -10.59 14.26
C GLY A 8 4.88 -10.12 14.45
N LEU A 9 5.76 -10.43 13.49
CA LEU A 9 7.21 -10.21 13.59
C LEU A 9 7.60 -8.77 14.01
N ALA A 10 6.89 -7.77 13.49
CA ALA A 10 7.13 -6.36 13.82
C ALA A 10 6.46 -5.93 15.14
N GLY A 11 5.42 -6.64 15.57
CA GLY A 11 4.64 -6.35 16.77
C GLY A 11 5.36 -6.68 18.08
N PRO A 12 4.69 -6.42 19.21
CA PRO A 12 5.20 -6.80 20.53
C PRO A 12 5.24 -8.33 20.74
N ASP A 13 4.46 -9.11 19.98
CA ASP A 13 4.48 -10.57 20.06
C ASP A 13 5.72 -11.23 19.42
N LYS A 14 6.49 -10.50 18.59
CA LYS A 14 7.68 -10.98 17.87
C LYS A 14 7.46 -12.28 17.11
N GLY A 15 6.27 -12.47 16.54
CA GLY A 15 5.88 -13.66 15.80
C GLY A 15 5.56 -14.89 16.66
N LYS A 16 5.63 -14.79 17.99
CA LYS A 16 5.30 -15.88 18.92
C LYS A 16 3.79 -15.99 19.19
N GLY A 17 3.01 -15.02 18.69
CA GLY A 17 1.59 -14.88 18.97
C GLY A 17 1.30 -14.26 20.34
N GLY A 18 0.11 -13.74 20.51
CA GLY A 18 -0.30 -13.08 21.75
C GLY A 18 -1.74 -12.58 21.71
N LYS A 19 -2.20 -12.04 22.85
CA LYS A 19 -3.52 -11.43 22.96
C LYS A 19 -3.37 -9.92 22.80
N TYR A 20 -4.08 -9.35 21.84
CA TYR A 20 -4.14 -7.91 21.62
C TYR A 20 -5.49 -7.39 22.12
N LEU A 21 -5.47 -6.26 22.82
CA LEU A 21 -6.68 -5.60 23.30
C LEU A 21 -6.77 -4.20 22.70
N PHE A 22 -7.70 -4.02 21.76
CA PHE A 22 -8.01 -2.74 21.15
C PHE A 22 -9.10 -2.05 21.96
N LEU A 23 -8.74 -0.95 22.63
CA LEU A 23 -9.67 -0.17 23.44
C LEU A 23 -10.23 0.99 22.62
N PRO A 24 -11.56 1.22 22.66
CA PRO A 24 -12.18 2.32 21.94
C PRO A 24 -11.85 3.67 22.60
N PRO A 25 -12.12 4.78 21.89
CA PRO A 25 -12.06 6.13 22.46
C PRO A 25 -12.86 6.24 23.76
N GLY A 26 -12.31 6.91 24.76
CA GLY A 26 -12.98 7.15 26.04
C GLY A 26 -13.10 5.95 26.98
N TYR A 27 -12.53 4.78 26.67
CA TYR A 27 -12.60 3.62 27.56
C TYR A 27 -11.83 3.84 28.87
N ASP A 28 -12.57 3.83 29.99
CA ASP A 28 -12.13 4.03 31.38
C ASP A 28 -12.30 2.77 32.26
N GLY A 29 -12.83 1.69 31.70
CA GLY A 29 -13.04 0.42 32.40
C GLY A 29 -11.74 -0.34 32.74
N PRO A 30 -11.85 -1.45 33.49
CA PRO A 30 -10.70 -2.25 33.90
C PRO A 30 -10.03 -2.95 32.69
N VAL A 31 -8.71 -2.85 32.63
CA VAL A 31 -7.90 -3.48 31.58
C VAL A 31 -7.26 -4.76 32.15
N PRO A 32 -7.60 -5.95 31.64
CA PRO A 32 -7.05 -7.20 32.14
C PRO A 32 -5.55 -7.35 31.81
N GLU A 33 -4.84 -8.06 32.66
CA GLU A 33 -3.43 -8.42 32.45
C GLU A 33 -3.24 -9.42 31.29
N GLY A 34 -2.03 -9.48 30.75
CA GLY A 34 -1.65 -10.44 29.71
C GLY A 34 -2.07 -10.06 28.29
N TYR A 35 -2.40 -8.79 28.05
CA TYR A 35 -2.72 -8.25 26.74
C TYR A 35 -1.69 -7.21 26.28
N PHE A 36 -1.41 -7.20 24.98
CA PHE A 36 -0.81 -6.05 24.31
C PHE A 36 -1.91 -5.02 24.05
N VAL A 37 -1.96 -4.00 24.89
CA VAL A 37 -3.03 -3.00 24.87
C VAL A 37 -2.73 -1.93 23.84
N ALA A 38 -3.71 -1.65 22.99
CA ALA A 38 -3.66 -0.58 22.00
C ALA A 38 -4.90 0.30 22.13
N ARG A 39 -4.72 1.62 22.27
CA ARG A 39 -5.81 2.58 22.41
C ARG A 39 -6.06 3.29 21.09
N SER A 40 -7.25 3.11 20.54
CA SER A 40 -7.65 3.76 19.30
C SER A 40 -8.21 5.16 19.57
N ARG A 41 -7.91 6.11 18.68
CA ARG A 41 -8.56 7.44 18.64
C ARG A 41 -9.89 7.41 17.89
N THR A 42 -10.19 6.31 17.20
CA THR A 42 -11.41 6.10 16.41
C THR A 42 -12.12 4.81 16.84
N PHE A 43 -13.44 4.73 16.64
CA PHE A 43 -14.22 3.51 16.82
C PHE A 43 -13.92 2.48 15.72
N ASN A 44 -13.71 2.94 14.49
CA ASN A 44 -13.31 2.06 13.40
C ASN A 44 -11.81 1.78 13.44
N VAL A 45 -11.46 0.49 13.51
CA VAL A 45 -10.08 -0.01 13.44
C VAL A 45 -9.96 -0.98 12.28
N TRP A 46 -8.97 -0.74 11.42
CA TRP A 46 -8.60 -1.66 10.36
C TRP A 46 -7.28 -2.34 10.72
N TYR A 47 -7.22 -3.66 10.55
CA TYR A 47 -5.98 -4.43 10.67
C TYR A 47 -5.84 -5.36 9.47
N GLY A 48 -4.60 -5.67 9.12
CA GLY A 48 -4.25 -6.63 8.09
C GLY A 48 -3.30 -7.68 8.63
N LEU A 49 -3.54 -8.94 8.30
CA LEU A 49 -2.64 -10.05 8.57
C LEU A 49 -2.23 -10.69 7.25
N ARG A 50 -0.94 -11.00 7.09
CA ARG A 50 -0.42 -11.74 5.95
C ARG A 50 0.02 -13.12 6.40
N GLY A 51 -0.57 -14.15 5.80
CA GLY A 51 -0.01 -15.50 5.83
C GLY A 51 1.06 -15.63 4.76
N PHE A 52 2.23 -16.17 5.12
CA PHE A 52 3.31 -16.43 4.17
C PHE A 52 3.21 -17.87 3.67
N ALA A 53 3.56 -18.08 2.40
CA ALA A 53 3.68 -19.43 1.86
C ALA A 53 4.84 -20.16 2.54
N VAL A 54 4.71 -21.48 2.70
CA VAL A 54 5.80 -22.37 3.11
C VAL A 54 6.07 -23.27 1.93
N ASP A 55 7.28 -23.18 1.36
CA ASP A 55 7.68 -23.93 0.16
C ASP A 55 6.69 -23.74 -1.02
N GLY A 56 6.14 -22.54 -1.17
CA GLY A 56 5.16 -22.20 -2.22
C GLY A 56 3.70 -22.58 -1.90
N ASP A 57 3.42 -23.26 -0.79
CA ASP A 57 2.07 -23.64 -0.37
C ASP A 57 1.47 -22.65 0.64
N LEU A 58 0.25 -22.17 0.37
CA LEU A 58 -0.54 -21.31 1.26
C LEU A 58 -1.36 -22.10 2.28
N GLY A 59 -1.55 -23.41 2.08
CA GLY A 59 -2.32 -24.31 2.93
C GLY A 59 -1.95 -24.22 4.42
N PRO A 60 -0.65 -24.29 4.79
CA PRO A 60 -0.21 -24.15 6.17
C PRO A 60 -0.62 -22.82 6.82
N ALA A 61 -0.50 -21.70 6.08
CA ALA A 61 -0.91 -20.40 6.57
C ALA A 61 -2.43 -20.30 6.77
N VAL A 62 -3.22 -20.79 5.79
CA VAL A 62 -4.69 -20.83 5.88
C VAL A 62 -5.15 -21.66 7.08
N LYS A 63 -4.55 -22.84 7.28
CA LYS A 63 -4.84 -23.71 8.43
C LYS A 63 -4.54 -23.01 9.75
N THR A 64 -3.35 -22.42 9.87
CA THR A 64 -2.91 -21.72 11.08
C THR A 64 -3.86 -20.57 11.43
N ILE A 65 -4.24 -19.75 10.46
CA ILE A 65 -5.20 -18.66 10.66
C ILE A 65 -6.54 -19.21 11.16
N LYS A 66 -7.09 -20.24 10.49
CA LYS A 66 -8.39 -20.82 10.87
C LYS A 66 -8.41 -21.42 12.28
N GLU A 67 -7.30 -22.01 12.71
CA GLU A 67 -7.21 -22.69 14.02
C GLU A 67 -6.86 -21.74 15.17
N ARG A 68 -6.05 -20.71 14.91
CA ARG A 68 -5.40 -19.91 15.96
C ARG A 68 -5.91 -18.47 16.04
N PHE A 69 -6.36 -17.89 14.93
CA PHE A 69 -6.79 -16.50 14.91
C PHE A 69 -8.20 -16.37 15.47
N LYS A 70 -8.38 -15.45 16.42
CA LYS A 70 -9.66 -15.16 17.07
C LYS A 70 -9.84 -13.66 17.24
N VAL A 71 -11.04 -13.17 16.98
CA VAL A 71 -11.48 -11.79 17.24
C VAL A 71 -12.83 -11.85 17.91
N TYR A 72 -12.93 -11.22 19.09
CA TYR A 72 -14.14 -11.25 19.89
C TYR A 72 -14.18 -10.03 20.84
N PRO A 73 -15.38 -9.58 21.26
CA PRO A 73 -15.51 -8.56 22.28
C PRO A 73 -14.88 -9.02 23.60
N LEU A 74 -14.20 -8.13 24.33
CA LEU A 74 -13.53 -8.48 25.59
C LEU A 74 -14.47 -9.16 26.60
N ALA A 75 -15.74 -8.73 26.66
CA ALA A 75 -16.76 -9.30 27.53
C ALA A 75 -17.04 -10.80 27.28
N GLN A 76 -16.63 -11.33 26.12
CA GLN A 76 -16.82 -12.73 25.73
C GLN A 76 -15.52 -13.55 25.81
N LYS A 77 -14.46 -13.03 26.44
CA LYS A 77 -13.14 -13.69 26.47
C LYS A 77 -13.13 -15.11 27.02
N ASP A 78 -14.02 -15.41 27.97
CA ASP A 78 -14.09 -16.70 28.65
C ASP A 78 -14.93 -17.72 27.86
N ASN A 79 -15.77 -17.25 26.92
CA ASN A 79 -16.51 -18.09 25.99
C ASN A 79 -16.66 -17.36 24.63
N PRO A 80 -15.57 -17.27 23.84
CA PRO A 80 -15.59 -16.50 22.60
C PRO A 80 -16.46 -17.19 21.54
N PRO A 81 -17.18 -16.41 20.71
CA PRO A 81 -18.01 -16.96 19.65
C PRO A 81 -17.16 -17.68 18.60
N ALA A 82 -17.78 -18.60 17.87
CA ALA A 82 -17.14 -19.27 16.76
C ALA A 82 -16.74 -18.25 15.68
N MET A 83 -15.49 -18.32 15.21
CA MET A 83 -15.00 -17.44 14.16
C MET A 83 -15.69 -17.73 12.84
N LYS A 84 -16.11 -16.67 12.15
CA LYS A 84 -16.60 -16.74 10.77
C LYS A 84 -15.49 -16.28 9.83
N PHE A 85 -15.06 -17.17 8.94
CA PHE A 85 -14.14 -16.85 7.85
C PHE A 85 -14.91 -16.72 6.55
N ILE A 86 -14.78 -15.58 5.88
CA ILE A 86 -15.42 -15.31 4.60
C ILE A 86 -14.34 -15.41 3.52
N ASN A 87 -14.56 -16.26 2.52
CA ASN A 87 -13.67 -16.35 1.36
C ASN A 87 -14.08 -15.29 0.32
N GLY A 88 -13.17 -14.36 0.03
CA GLY A 88 -13.36 -13.32 -0.98
C GLY A 88 -12.86 -13.68 -2.38
N SER A 89 -12.23 -14.86 -2.56
CA SER A 89 -11.66 -15.25 -3.86
C SER A 89 -12.72 -15.32 -4.95
N GLY A 90 -12.43 -14.69 -6.10
CA GLY A 90 -13.35 -14.63 -7.23
C GLY A 90 -14.50 -13.63 -7.07
N LEU A 91 -14.61 -12.94 -5.93
CA LEU A 91 -15.60 -11.88 -5.74
C LEU A 91 -15.06 -10.54 -6.26
N TYR A 92 -15.96 -9.76 -6.86
CA TYR A 92 -15.68 -8.37 -7.17
C TYR A 92 -15.77 -7.54 -5.88
N PHE A 93 -14.74 -6.72 -5.64
CA PHE A 93 -14.73 -5.75 -4.56
C PHE A 93 -14.14 -4.43 -5.06
N ASN A 94 -14.76 -3.31 -4.71
CA ASN A 94 -14.27 -1.97 -5.06
C ASN A 94 -13.72 -1.29 -3.80
N THR A 95 -12.48 -0.80 -3.86
CA THR A 95 -11.82 -0.05 -2.77
C THR A 95 -11.47 1.37 -3.18
N ILE A 96 -11.96 1.83 -4.33
CA ILE A 96 -11.71 3.16 -4.86
C ILE A 96 -12.73 4.11 -4.26
N HIS A 97 -12.24 5.14 -3.57
CA HIS A 97 -13.06 6.26 -3.11
C HIS A 97 -13.72 7.01 -4.27
N SER A 98 -14.89 7.57 -4.02
CA SER A 98 -15.58 8.43 -4.98
C SER A 98 -14.68 9.61 -5.40
N THR A 99 -14.79 10.02 -6.66
CA THR A 99 -14.03 11.16 -7.23
C THR A 99 -14.96 12.28 -7.70
N ASP A 100 -16.19 12.26 -7.20
CA ASP A 100 -17.26 13.23 -7.43
C ASP A 100 -17.78 13.76 -6.07
N PHE A 101 -18.94 14.41 -6.07
CA PHE A 101 -19.57 14.92 -4.85
C PHE A 101 -19.75 13.86 -3.74
N ASN A 102 -19.91 12.57 -4.06
CA ASN A 102 -20.08 11.54 -3.04
C ASN A 102 -18.83 11.36 -2.17
N PHE A 103 -17.65 11.80 -2.61
CA PHE A 103 -16.46 11.86 -1.77
C PHE A 103 -16.69 12.65 -0.48
N PHE A 104 -17.42 13.76 -0.55
CA PHE A 104 -17.74 14.59 0.62
C PHE A 104 -18.79 13.94 1.51
N LYS A 105 -19.65 13.06 0.96
CA LYS A 105 -20.53 12.22 1.79
C LYS A 105 -19.73 11.18 2.54
N GLU A 106 -18.74 10.54 1.90
CA GLU A 106 -17.83 9.59 2.57
C GLU A 106 -17.08 10.27 3.73
N ILE A 107 -16.55 11.48 3.50
CA ILE A 107 -15.91 12.28 4.56
C ILE A 107 -16.91 12.61 5.67
N ASN A 108 -18.12 13.06 5.31
CA ASN A 108 -19.13 13.38 6.31
C ASN A 108 -19.48 12.15 7.15
N SER A 109 -19.64 10.96 6.57
CA SER A 109 -19.88 9.73 7.34
C SER A 109 -18.78 9.49 8.38
N VAL A 110 -17.51 9.64 8.01
CA VAL A 110 -16.40 9.51 8.97
C VAL A 110 -16.49 10.56 10.08
N VAL A 111 -16.79 11.82 9.74
CA VAL A 111 -16.99 12.87 10.75
C VAL A 111 -18.16 12.55 11.68
N GLN A 112 -19.26 11.99 11.18
CA GLN A 112 -20.41 11.66 12.00
C GLN A 112 -20.18 10.44 12.90
N GLU A 113 -19.45 9.44 12.42
CA GLU A 113 -19.21 8.18 13.14
C GLU A 113 -18.13 8.31 14.23
N GLU A 114 -17.10 9.13 13.98
CA GLU A 114 -15.91 9.18 14.84
C GLU A 114 -15.98 10.28 15.91
N PRO A 115 -15.20 10.16 17.00
CA PRO A 115 -15.05 11.24 17.98
C PRO A 115 -14.49 12.51 17.33
N VAL A 116 -14.94 13.68 17.79
CA VAL A 116 -14.49 14.97 17.24
C VAL A 116 -12.98 15.14 17.40
N ASP A 117 -12.41 14.72 18.51
CA ASP A 117 -10.97 14.79 18.78
C ASP A 117 -10.14 13.72 18.02
N ALA A 118 -10.77 12.88 17.18
CA ALA A 118 -10.07 11.98 16.29
C ALA A 118 -9.36 12.74 15.14
N ALA A 119 -9.87 13.90 14.74
CA ALA A 119 -9.28 14.76 13.71
C ALA A 119 -8.67 16.03 14.31
N ASP A 120 -7.73 16.64 13.58
CA ASP A 120 -7.05 17.86 14.03
C ASP A 120 -7.98 19.08 13.81
N PRO A 121 -8.01 20.08 14.73
CA PRO A 121 -8.94 21.21 14.64
C PRO A 121 -8.86 21.98 13.31
N GLU A 122 -7.69 22.09 12.70
CA GLU A 122 -7.48 22.75 11.41
C GLU A 122 -8.19 21.99 10.27
N ILE A 123 -8.19 20.66 10.31
CA ILE A 123 -8.92 19.84 9.33
C ILE A 123 -10.43 20.01 9.54
N LEU A 124 -10.89 19.95 10.80
CA LEU A 124 -12.30 20.12 11.12
C LEU A 124 -12.81 21.52 10.75
N GLY A 125 -11.99 22.56 10.93
CA GLY A 125 -12.33 23.92 10.50
C GLY A 125 -12.52 24.02 8.99
N GLN A 126 -11.66 23.37 8.20
CA GLN A 126 -11.80 23.31 6.74
C GLN A 126 -13.07 22.56 6.32
N LEU A 127 -13.41 21.46 7.00
CA LEU A 127 -14.63 20.70 6.74
C LEU A 127 -15.89 21.48 7.15
N ALA A 128 -15.86 22.18 8.28
CA ALA A 128 -16.96 23.01 8.74
C ALA A 128 -17.26 24.15 7.75
N ALA A 129 -16.23 24.74 7.13
CA ALA A 129 -16.39 25.80 6.13
C ALA A 129 -17.18 25.37 4.88
N ILE A 130 -17.25 24.06 4.60
CA ILE A 130 -18.06 23.49 3.52
C ILE A 130 -19.33 22.79 4.02
N GLY A 131 -19.67 22.95 5.30
CA GLY A 131 -20.90 22.43 5.90
C GLY A 131 -20.82 21.01 6.45
N ILE A 132 -19.62 20.43 6.60
CA ILE A 132 -19.42 19.12 7.25
C ILE A 132 -19.07 19.37 8.72
N VAL A 133 -20.03 19.12 9.61
CA VAL A 133 -19.90 19.34 11.06
C VAL A 133 -20.50 18.15 11.81
N LYS A 134 -19.85 17.69 12.88
CA LYS A 134 -20.35 16.62 13.74
C LYS A 134 -21.76 16.93 14.24
N ASP A 135 -22.62 15.92 14.24
CA ASP A 135 -24.01 15.95 14.68
C ASP A 135 -24.91 16.91 13.89
N GLN A 136 -24.47 17.31 12.69
CA GLN A 136 -25.27 18.12 11.76
C GLN A 136 -25.45 17.39 10.43
N ALA A 137 -26.62 17.60 9.81
CA ALA A 137 -26.90 17.07 8.48
C ALA A 137 -26.05 17.81 7.43
N PHE A 138 -25.32 17.06 6.61
CA PHE A 138 -24.62 17.61 5.45
C PHE A 138 -25.60 17.83 4.29
N ALA A 139 -26.16 19.04 4.20
CA ALA A 139 -27.17 19.42 3.22
C ALA A 139 -26.74 20.66 2.40
N PRO A 140 -25.66 20.56 1.58
CA PRO A 140 -25.21 21.69 0.77
C PRO A 140 -26.24 22.06 -0.30
N ASP A 141 -26.37 23.37 -0.58
CA ASP A 141 -27.18 23.88 -1.68
C ASP A 141 -26.58 23.51 -3.06
N GLU A 142 -27.31 23.79 -4.13
CA GLU A 142 -26.87 23.48 -5.50
C GLU A 142 -25.58 24.19 -5.89
N ARG A 143 -25.32 25.38 -5.33
CA ARG A 143 -24.07 26.11 -5.58
C ARG A 143 -22.88 25.36 -4.96
N MET A 144 -22.99 24.96 -3.69
CA MET A 144 -21.95 24.24 -2.97
C MET A 144 -21.73 22.83 -3.54
N LYS A 145 -22.79 22.11 -3.94
CA LYS A 145 -22.65 20.81 -4.63
C LYS A 145 -21.83 20.90 -5.91
N ARG A 146 -22.02 21.96 -6.72
CA ARG A 146 -21.19 22.20 -7.92
C ARG A 146 -19.73 22.42 -7.56
N ILE A 147 -19.45 23.31 -6.60
CA ILE A 147 -18.08 23.59 -6.13
C ILE A 147 -17.40 22.32 -5.64
N LEU A 148 -18.10 21.51 -4.85
CA LEU A 148 -17.56 20.28 -4.29
C LEU A 148 -17.34 19.20 -5.37
N THR A 149 -18.23 19.08 -6.35
CA THR A 149 -18.01 18.19 -7.50
C THR A 149 -16.71 18.56 -8.24
N ASP A 150 -16.52 19.84 -8.57
CA ASP A 150 -15.32 20.32 -9.25
C ASP A 150 -14.08 20.13 -8.37
N SER A 151 -14.21 20.38 -7.07
CA SER A 151 -13.12 20.19 -6.10
C SER A 151 -12.69 18.73 -5.98
N ALA A 152 -13.61 17.77 -6.01
CA ALA A 152 -13.28 16.34 -6.01
C ALA A 152 -12.51 15.95 -7.28
N ALA A 153 -12.93 16.45 -8.45
CA ALA A 153 -12.23 16.20 -9.71
C ALA A 153 -10.80 16.76 -9.70
N ILE A 154 -10.63 18.02 -9.23
CA ILE A 154 -9.32 18.66 -9.09
C ILE A 154 -8.45 17.94 -8.06
N GLY A 155 -9.01 17.54 -6.93
CA GLY A 155 -8.31 16.79 -5.87
C GLY A 155 -7.79 15.44 -6.38
N ASN A 156 -8.61 14.69 -7.11
CA ASN A 156 -8.21 13.44 -7.75
C ASN A 156 -7.10 13.66 -8.80
N ALA A 157 -7.21 14.67 -9.66
CA ALA A 157 -6.16 15.02 -10.62
C ALA A 157 -4.84 15.40 -9.91
N THR A 158 -4.93 16.14 -8.81
CA THR A 158 -3.78 16.53 -7.99
C THR A 158 -3.11 15.31 -7.37
N ALA A 159 -3.87 14.42 -6.73
CA ALA A 159 -3.33 13.20 -6.13
C ALA A 159 -2.65 12.27 -7.16
N ARG A 160 -3.19 12.21 -8.39
CA ARG A 160 -2.57 11.51 -9.51
C ARG A 160 -1.25 12.14 -9.94
N ALA A 161 -1.22 13.46 -10.08
CA ALA A 161 0.00 14.18 -10.45
C ALA A 161 1.10 13.99 -9.40
N LEU A 162 0.76 14.10 -8.11
CA LEU A 162 1.69 13.87 -7.00
C LEU A 162 2.22 12.42 -7.01
N THR A 163 1.36 11.45 -7.26
CA THR A 163 1.74 10.02 -7.24
C THR A 163 2.56 9.61 -8.46
N PHE A 164 2.12 9.98 -9.67
CA PHE A 164 2.68 9.44 -10.91
C PHE A 164 3.76 10.31 -11.54
N ARG A 165 3.85 11.59 -11.15
CA ARG A 165 4.87 12.53 -11.63
C ARG A 165 5.23 13.58 -10.56
N PRO A 166 5.75 13.16 -9.38
CA PRO A 166 6.13 14.10 -8.34
C PRO A 166 7.22 15.07 -8.84
N ARG A 167 7.14 16.32 -8.39
CA ARG A 167 8.15 17.37 -8.71
C ARG A 167 9.26 17.47 -7.67
N ASP A 168 8.98 17.09 -6.42
CA ASP A 168 9.96 17.15 -5.35
C ASP A 168 10.99 16.01 -5.51
N ALA A 169 12.26 16.39 -5.60
CA ALA A 169 13.40 15.47 -5.69
C ALA A 169 13.41 14.45 -4.54
N ALA A 170 12.83 14.77 -3.38
CA ALA A 170 12.73 13.86 -2.24
C ALA A 170 11.90 12.60 -2.53
N PHE A 171 11.09 12.57 -3.58
CA PHE A 171 10.40 11.35 -4.01
C PHE A 171 11.33 10.35 -4.69
N PHE A 172 12.46 10.77 -5.25
CA PHE A 172 13.32 9.92 -6.06
C PHE A 172 14.45 9.31 -5.25
N PHE A 173 14.73 8.03 -5.46
CA PHE A 173 15.93 7.41 -4.87
C PHE A 173 17.22 7.98 -5.48
N TYR A 174 17.19 8.32 -6.77
CA TYR A 174 18.29 8.86 -7.56
C TYR A 174 17.83 10.08 -8.38
N PRO A 175 17.65 11.26 -7.74
CA PRO A 175 17.11 12.44 -8.41
C PRO A 175 17.95 12.85 -9.63
N GLY A 176 17.30 13.02 -10.78
CA GLY A 176 17.96 13.41 -12.04
C GLY A 176 18.62 12.27 -12.80
N GLU A 177 18.72 11.07 -12.22
CA GLU A 177 19.36 9.91 -12.85
C GLU A 177 18.39 8.76 -13.18
N SER A 178 17.33 8.60 -12.41
CA SER A 178 16.39 7.48 -12.54
C SER A 178 14.98 7.86 -12.13
N ALA A 179 14.00 7.15 -12.70
CA ALA A 179 12.58 7.34 -12.41
C ALA A 179 12.08 6.63 -11.14
N TRP A 180 12.92 5.82 -10.47
CA TRP A 180 12.52 5.08 -9.29
C TRP A 180 12.25 6.00 -8.09
N THR A 181 11.02 5.93 -7.59
CA THR A 181 10.53 6.72 -6.46
C THR A 181 10.35 5.88 -5.19
N GLN A 182 10.45 6.54 -4.03
CA GLN A 182 10.26 5.96 -2.71
C GLN A 182 8.86 6.29 -2.16
N PRO A 183 8.08 5.29 -1.71
CA PRO A 183 6.77 5.52 -1.09
C PRO A 183 6.82 6.35 0.21
N PHE A 184 7.87 6.17 1.01
CA PHE A 184 7.99 6.77 2.36
C PHE A 184 8.88 8.00 2.36
N VAL A 185 8.46 9.04 1.64
CA VAL A 185 9.21 10.31 1.60
C VAL A 185 9.37 10.89 3.00
N GLY A 186 10.61 11.25 3.35
CA GLY A 186 10.97 11.69 4.72
C GLY A 186 11.34 10.56 5.67
N GLY A 187 11.32 9.28 5.22
CA GLY A 187 11.76 8.14 6.03
C GLY A 187 10.85 7.85 7.23
N SER A 188 9.61 8.33 7.19
CA SER A 188 8.66 8.22 8.29
C SER A 188 7.32 7.74 7.78
N HIS A 189 6.73 6.79 8.51
CA HIS A 189 5.35 6.34 8.29
C HIS A 189 4.31 7.45 8.59
N GLU A 190 4.74 8.49 9.32
CA GLU A 190 3.97 9.70 9.52
C GLU A 190 4.19 10.71 8.39
N PHE A 191 5.12 10.52 7.46
CA PHE A 191 5.43 11.53 6.44
C PHE A 191 5.78 12.88 7.09
N THR A 192 6.59 12.87 8.16
CA THR A 192 7.03 14.07 8.86
C THR A 192 8.51 14.33 8.61
N ARG A 193 8.90 15.60 8.54
CA ARG A 193 10.29 16.07 8.48
C ARG A 193 10.39 17.39 9.22
N ASN A 194 11.36 17.52 10.13
CA ASN A 194 11.55 18.72 10.95
C ASN A 194 10.24 19.18 11.64
N ASN A 195 9.51 18.23 12.23
CA ASN A 195 8.20 18.43 12.87
C ASN A 195 7.06 18.94 11.95
N ALA A 196 7.29 19.06 10.64
CA ALA A 196 6.27 19.39 9.66
C ALA A 196 5.76 18.14 8.93
N ARG A 197 4.45 18.08 8.66
CA ARG A 197 3.84 17.03 7.83
C ARG A 197 4.11 17.34 6.35
N LEU A 198 4.64 16.36 5.63
CA LEU A 198 4.77 16.34 4.18
C LEU A 198 3.41 15.96 3.58
N LEU A 199 2.54 16.95 3.38
CA LEU A 199 1.16 16.74 2.92
C LEU A 199 1.10 16.07 1.54
N ASP A 200 1.94 16.50 0.61
CA ASP A 200 2.01 15.93 -0.74
C ASP A 200 2.43 14.46 -0.71
N ALA A 201 3.46 14.12 0.07
CA ALA A 201 3.92 12.75 0.23
C ALA A 201 2.85 11.84 0.85
N ARG A 202 2.17 12.34 1.90
CA ARG A 202 1.09 11.62 2.55
C ARG A 202 -0.08 11.38 1.60
N SER A 203 -0.48 12.41 0.84
CA SER A 203 -1.55 12.33 -0.15
C SER A 203 -1.20 11.36 -1.27
N ALA A 204 0.03 11.42 -1.79
CA ALA A 204 0.52 10.49 -2.80
C ALA A 204 0.49 9.04 -2.29
N PHE A 205 1.05 8.78 -1.10
CA PHE A 205 1.07 7.43 -0.53
C PHE A 205 -0.34 6.84 -0.39
N PHE A 206 -1.27 7.56 0.24
CA PHE A 206 -2.63 7.05 0.47
C PHE A 206 -3.51 7.06 -0.79
N PHE A 207 -3.03 7.61 -1.92
CA PHE A 207 -3.71 7.51 -3.20
C PHE A 207 -3.49 6.13 -3.87
N PHE A 208 -2.29 5.54 -3.73
CA PHE A 208 -1.96 4.24 -4.34
C PHE A 208 -1.82 3.08 -3.35
N ALA A 209 -1.71 3.35 -2.03
CA ALA A 209 -1.53 2.32 -1.01
C ALA A 209 -2.48 2.50 0.18
N SER A 210 -2.81 1.37 0.80
CA SER A 210 -3.60 1.28 2.03
C SER A 210 -2.81 0.56 3.12
N GLY A 211 -3.07 0.93 4.37
CA GLY A 211 -2.29 0.46 5.52
C GLY A 211 -1.01 1.27 5.74
N ILE A 212 -0.56 1.34 6.99
CA ILE A 212 0.64 2.07 7.36
C ILE A 212 1.24 1.45 8.63
N SER A 213 2.56 1.33 8.67
CA SER A 213 3.30 0.81 9.82
C SER A 213 4.70 1.44 9.86
N PRO A 214 5.25 1.73 11.05
CA PRO A 214 6.66 2.11 11.20
C PRO A 214 7.60 1.12 10.52
N ALA A 215 7.33 -0.19 10.62
CA ALA A 215 8.17 -1.25 10.06
C ALA A 215 8.27 -1.23 8.52
N MET A 216 7.35 -0.54 7.83
CA MET A 216 7.43 -0.34 6.38
C MET A 216 8.34 0.83 5.98
N ALA A 217 8.57 1.78 6.89
CA ALA A 217 9.34 3.00 6.62
C ALA A 217 10.77 2.95 7.18
N VAL A 218 11.02 2.15 8.22
CA VAL A 218 12.35 2.07 8.84
C VAL A 218 13.31 1.13 8.10
N LYS A 219 14.60 1.45 8.14
CA LYS A 219 15.68 0.55 7.69
C LYS A 219 15.81 -0.62 8.66
N ILE A 220 15.52 -1.82 8.19
CA ILE A 220 15.75 -3.09 8.91
C ILE A 220 16.55 -3.99 7.97
N VAL A 221 17.86 -4.07 8.16
CA VAL A 221 18.73 -4.89 7.30
C VAL A 221 18.36 -6.36 7.47
N GLY A 222 18.08 -7.05 6.37
CA GLY A 222 17.65 -8.45 6.35
C GLY A 222 16.21 -8.70 6.82
N GLY A 223 15.48 -7.65 7.22
CA GLY A 223 14.10 -7.74 7.72
C GLY A 223 13.12 -6.79 7.03
N GLY A 224 11.84 -7.00 7.26
CA GLY A 224 10.79 -6.14 6.69
C GLY A 224 10.72 -6.20 5.16
N SER A 225 10.28 -5.10 4.55
CA SER A 225 10.18 -4.98 3.09
C SER A 225 10.51 -3.56 2.65
N GLN A 226 11.21 -3.43 1.52
CA GLN A 226 11.50 -2.16 0.88
C GLN A 226 10.76 -2.08 -0.46
N TYR A 227 10.38 -0.87 -0.84
CA TYR A 227 9.51 -0.61 -1.97
C TYR A 227 10.11 0.50 -2.84
N ALA A 228 10.15 0.27 -4.14
CA ALA A 228 10.46 1.29 -5.13
C ALA A 228 9.39 1.28 -6.22
N MET A 229 8.93 2.45 -6.63
CA MET A 229 7.87 2.60 -7.62
C MET A 229 8.41 3.24 -8.90
N ALA A 230 8.04 2.67 -10.05
CA ALA A 230 8.31 3.23 -11.37
C ALA A 230 6.98 3.47 -12.11
N THR A 231 6.82 4.67 -12.67
CA THR A 231 5.60 5.13 -13.33
C THR A 231 5.84 5.52 -14.79
N VAL A 232 7.11 5.60 -15.19
CA VAL A 232 7.58 6.04 -16.50
C VAL A 232 8.76 5.18 -16.96
N ASP A 233 9.02 5.16 -18.26
CA ASP A 233 10.22 4.56 -18.82
C ASP A 233 11.46 5.48 -18.71
N SER A 234 12.60 5.00 -19.20
CA SER A 234 13.90 5.69 -19.20
C SER A 234 13.93 6.96 -20.04
N GLU A 235 12.98 7.14 -20.96
CA GLU A 235 12.79 8.37 -21.74
C GLU A 235 11.81 9.33 -21.03
N GLY A 236 11.25 8.93 -19.89
CA GLY A 236 10.28 9.71 -19.13
C GLY A 236 8.86 9.64 -19.70
N ASN A 237 8.53 8.69 -20.58
CA ASN A 237 7.16 8.48 -21.05
C ASN A 237 6.38 7.61 -20.07
N TYR A 238 5.09 7.89 -19.88
CA TYR A 238 4.23 7.00 -19.07
C TYR A 238 4.17 5.60 -19.66
N LEU A 239 4.14 4.60 -18.78
CA LEU A 239 4.13 3.19 -19.18
C LEU A 239 2.76 2.82 -19.79
N ASP A 240 2.76 2.61 -21.10
CA ASP A 240 1.61 2.21 -21.92
C ASP A 240 1.51 0.69 -22.01
N GLY A 241 0.40 0.11 -21.55
CA GLY A 241 0.20 -1.34 -21.51
C GLY A 241 0.08 -2.03 -22.87
N GLY A 242 -0.01 -1.28 -23.97
CA GLY A 242 0.04 -1.82 -25.33
C GLY A 242 1.45 -2.04 -25.88
N LYS A 243 2.48 -1.54 -25.18
CA LYS A 243 3.88 -1.62 -25.61
C LYS A 243 4.64 -2.67 -24.79
N THR A 244 5.80 -3.07 -25.32
CA THR A 244 6.69 -4.03 -24.64
C THR A 244 7.88 -3.29 -24.01
N TYR A 245 8.15 -3.55 -22.74
CA TYR A 245 9.25 -2.96 -21.99
C TYR A 245 10.13 -4.04 -21.39
N ARG A 246 11.37 -3.65 -21.05
CA ARG A 246 12.32 -4.44 -20.29
C ARG A 246 12.82 -3.65 -19.08
N LEU A 247 12.82 -4.30 -17.93
CA LEU A 247 13.54 -3.90 -16.72
C LEU A 247 14.71 -4.85 -16.50
N ARG A 248 15.92 -4.33 -16.37
CA ARG A 248 17.08 -5.12 -15.95
C ARG A 248 17.31 -4.96 -14.46
N LEU A 249 17.30 -6.06 -13.73
CA LEU A 249 17.78 -6.15 -12.35
C LEU A 249 19.25 -6.60 -12.39
N PRO A 250 20.22 -5.78 -11.97
CA PRO A 250 21.63 -6.16 -11.95
C PRO A 250 21.88 -7.41 -11.08
N PRO A 251 23.00 -8.13 -11.27
CA PRO A 251 23.32 -9.28 -10.44
C PRO A 251 23.42 -8.91 -8.96
N ASN A 252 23.37 -9.93 -8.09
CA ASN A 252 23.45 -9.78 -6.64
C ASN A 252 22.34 -8.90 -6.06
N ILE A 253 21.08 -9.16 -6.46
CA ILE A 253 19.89 -8.47 -5.96
C ILE A 253 19.87 -8.58 -4.42
N PRO A 254 19.89 -7.46 -3.66
CA PRO A 254 20.17 -7.46 -2.23
C PRO A 254 18.93 -7.82 -1.40
N VAL A 255 18.57 -9.10 -1.39
CA VAL A 255 17.45 -9.64 -0.61
C VAL A 255 17.89 -10.82 0.24
N ASN A 256 17.36 -10.88 1.47
CA ASN A 256 17.49 -12.05 2.34
C ASN A 256 16.45 -13.12 2.02
N ASN A 257 15.25 -12.71 1.57
CA ASN A 257 14.15 -13.63 1.30
C ASN A 257 13.92 -13.72 -0.22
N PHE A 258 13.25 -12.71 -0.79
CA PHE A 258 12.89 -12.70 -2.20
C PHE A 258 12.63 -11.28 -2.72
N TRP A 259 12.48 -11.14 -4.03
CA TRP A 259 11.99 -9.92 -4.65
C TRP A 259 10.74 -10.20 -5.49
N SER A 260 9.92 -9.17 -5.69
CA SER A 260 8.79 -9.25 -6.60
C SER A 260 8.52 -7.94 -7.36
N LEU A 261 7.91 -8.08 -8.53
CA LEU A 261 7.44 -7.00 -9.39
C LEU A 261 5.97 -7.24 -9.74
N ILE A 262 5.16 -6.20 -9.58
CA ILE A 262 3.72 -6.27 -9.82
C ILE A 262 3.28 -4.99 -10.54
N PRO A 263 2.68 -5.08 -11.74
CA PRO A 263 2.05 -3.96 -12.40
C PRO A 263 0.67 -3.67 -11.81
N TYR A 264 0.38 -2.40 -11.68
CA TYR A 264 -0.86 -1.84 -11.14
C TYR A 264 -1.52 -0.96 -12.18
N ASP A 265 -2.84 -1.01 -12.20
CA ASP A 265 -3.67 -0.15 -13.03
C ASP A 265 -3.68 1.27 -12.46
N THR A 266 -3.37 2.27 -13.28
CA THR A 266 -3.27 3.68 -12.82
C THR A 266 -4.62 4.28 -12.40
N GLN A 267 -5.74 3.73 -12.88
CA GLN A 267 -7.07 4.22 -12.54
C GLN A 267 -7.54 3.69 -11.20
N THR A 268 -7.38 2.39 -10.97
CA THR A 268 -7.89 1.68 -9.79
C THR A 268 -6.85 1.54 -8.68
N ARG A 269 -5.56 1.59 -9.04
CA ARG A 269 -4.40 1.29 -8.17
C ARG A 269 -4.42 -0.14 -7.61
N SER A 270 -5.27 -0.99 -8.17
CA SER A 270 -5.28 -2.43 -7.99
C SER A 270 -4.28 -3.09 -8.92
N VAL A 271 -3.92 -4.34 -8.61
CA VAL A 271 -3.13 -5.18 -9.52
C VAL A 271 -3.81 -5.21 -10.88
N LEU A 272 -3.03 -5.06 -11.94
CA LEU A 272 -3.56 -5.01 -13.30
C LEU A 272 -4.32 -6.30 -13.61
N GLN A 273 -5.57 -6.17 -14.06
CA GLN A 273 -6.41 -7.32 -14.40
C GLN A 273 -6.02 -7.84 -15.78
N THR A 274 -5.45 -9.04 -15.82
CA THR A 274 -4.94 -9.69 -17.02
C THR A 274 -5.42 -11.14 -17.10
N ASP A 275 -5.22 -11.80 -18.24
CA ASP A 275 -5.52 -13.22 -18.40
C ASP A 275 -4.44 -14.11 -17.75
N GLN A 276 -3.24 -13.56 -17.51
CA GLN A 276 -2.21 -14.23 -16.73
C GLN A 276 -2.69 -14.44 -15.29
N ARG A 277 -2.73 -15.70 -14.85
CA ARG A 277 -3.12 -16.08 -13.49
C ARG A 277 -2.27 -15.38 -12.44
N ASP A 278 -0.96 -15.45 -12.60
CA ASP A 278 0.01 -14.82 -11.72
C ASP A 278 0.40 -13.47 -12.30
N THR A 279 -0.22 -12.42 -11.78
CA THR A 279 -0.02 -11.03 -12.18
C THR A 279 1.26 -10.42 -11.62
N ALA A 280 2.06 -11.21 -10.91
CA ALA A 280 3.32 -10.82 -10.29
C ALA A 280 4.43 -11.74 -10.77
N LEU A 281 5.63 -11.18 -10.98
CA LEU A 281 6.84 -12.00 -11.05
C LEU A 281 7.53 -11.96 -9.69
N THR A 282 7.84 -13.13 -9.14
CA THR A 282 8.54 -13.30 -7.86
C THR A 282 9.72 -14.24 -8.04
N SER A 283 10.85 -13.97 -7.37
CA SER A 283 11.98 -14.89 -7.37
C SER A 283 11.70 -16.22 -6.67
N GLU A 284 10.63 -16.30 -5.88
CA GLU A 284 10.17 -17.55 -5.24
C GLU A 284 9.47 -18.50 -6.20
N SER A 285 9.14 -18.07 -7.43
CA SER A 285 8.44 -18.93 -8.38
C SER A 285 9.28 -20.14 -8.81
N GLY A 286 10.61 -20.07 -8.67
CA GLY A 286 11.55 -21.06 -9.19
C GLY A 286 11.64 -21.09 -10.73
N THR A 287 10.94 -20.19 -11.42
CA THR A 287 10.86 -20.16 -12.89
C THR A 287 11.62 -18.98 -13.51
N VAL A 288 12.08 -18.02 -12.70
CA VAL A 288 12.81 -16.85 -13.19
C VAL A 288 14.15 -17.28 -13.80
N GLN A 289 14.38 -16.89 -15.06
CA GLN A 289 15.62 -17.12 -15.77
C GLN A 289 16.60 -15.98 -15.52
N ALA A 290 17.80 -16.31 -15.05
CA ALA A 290 18.92 -15.38 -14.98
C ALA A 290 19.69 -15.34 -16.31
N ASN A 291 20.29 -14.20 -16.61
CA ASN A 291 21.29 -14.04 -17.65
C ASN A 291 22.63 -14.65 -17.20
N ALA A 292 23.57 -14.81 -18.15
CA ALA A 292 24.89 -15.38 -17.88
C ALA A 292 25.71 -14.61 -16.83
N ASP A 293 25.48 -13.29 -16.71
CA ASP A 293 26.13 -12.43 -15.71
C ASP A 293 25.42 -12.43 -14.34
N GLY A 294 24.36 -13.22 -14.18
CA GLY A 294 23.54 -13.29 -12.96
C GLY A 294 22.48 -12.19 -12.83
N SER A 295 22.38 -11.27 -13.80
CA SER A 295 21.27 -10.31 -13.86
C SER A 295 19.96 -10.99 -14.26
N VAL A 296 18.83 -10.30 -14.05
CA VAL A 296 17.52 -10.75 -14.50
C VAL A 296 16.89 -9.67 -15.37
N ASP A 297 16.52 -10.02 -16.60
CA ASP A 297 15.67 -9.16 -17.43
C ASP A 297 14.21 -9.57 -17.24
N VAL A 298 13.39 -8.61 -16.81
CA VAL A 298 11.94 -8.74 -16.64
C VAL A 298 11.25 -7.99 -17.76
N PHE A 299 10.27 -8.63 -18.39
CA PHE A 299 9.54 -8.06 -19.53
C PHE A 299 8.11 -7.71 -19.13
N PHE A 300 7.63 -6.58 -19.62
CA PHE A 300 6.24 -6.15 -19.48
C PHE A 300 5.67 -5.97 -20.87
N GLY A 301 4.47 -6.47 -21.15
CA GLY A 301 3.86 -6.28 -22.47
C GLY A 301 2.58 -7.08 -22.64
N PRO A 302 1.79 -6.85 -23.70
CA PRO A 302 0.57 -7.61 -23.95
C PRO A 302 0.82 -9.08 -24.29
N LYS A 303 2.03 -9.41 -24.76
CA LYS A 303 2.49 -10.77 -25.05
C LYS A 303 3.95 -10.93 -24.61
N ALA A 304 4.31 -12.14 -24.22
CA ALA A 304 5.69 -12.48 -23.91
C ALA A 304 6.59 -12.36 -25.16
N PRO A 305 7.79 -11.78 -25.05
CA PRO A 305 8.83 -11.97 -26.04
C PRO A 305 9.20 -13.47 -26.15
N PRO A 306 9.54 -13.97 -27.36
CA PRO A 306 9.86 -15.38 -27.54
C PRO A 306 10.97 -15.88 -26.60
N GLY A 307 10.70 -16.97 -25.88
CA GLY A 307 11.66 -17.58 -24.95
C GLY A 307 11.84 -16.82 -23.63
N LYS A 308 11.00 -15.82 -23.36
CA LYS A 308 11.00 -15.01 -22.14
C LYS A 308 9.70 -15.14 -21.33
N GLU A 309 8.91 -16.18 -21.60
CA GLU A 309 7.59 -16.41 -21.01
C GLU A 309 7.64 -16.47 -19.48
N SER A 310 8.71 -17.03 -18.91
CA SER A 310 8.89 -17.15 -17.45
C SER A 310 9.36 -15.86 -16.77
N ASN A 311 9.82 -14.86 -17.54
CA ASN A 311 10.27 -13.56 -17.04
C ASN A 311 9.33 -12.42 -17.45
N TRP A 312 8.15 -12.76 -17.95
CA TRP A 312 7.20 -11.81 -18.50
C TRP A 312 5.99 -11.63 -17.60
N ILE A 313 5.54 -10.38 -17.50
CA ILE A 313 4.29 -10.00 -16.86
C ILE A 313 3.40 -9.31 -17.90
N GLN A 314 2.18 -9.80 -18.01
CA GLN A 314 1.20 -9.28 -18.95
C GLN A 314 0.81 -7.84 -18.61
N THR A 315 0.70 -7.00 -19.64
CA THR A 315 0.07 -5.68 -19.57
C THR A 315 -1.11 -5.60 -20.52
N VAL A 316 -1.94 -4.56 -20.39
CA VAL A 316 -3.23 -4.46 -21.11
C VAL A 316 -3.19 -3.28 -22.09
N PRO A 317 -3.37 -3.51 -23.40
CA PRO A 317 -3.50 -2.43 -24.38
C PRO A 317 -4.61 -1.43 -24.00
N GLY A 318 -4.35 -0.14 -24.19
CA GLY A 318 -5.29 0.94 -23.84
C GLY A 318 -5.30 1.32 -22.36
N LYS A 319 -4.45 0.71 -21.51
CA LYS A 319 -4.29 1.08 -20.10
C LYS A 319 -2.89 1.58 -19.81
N GLY A 320 -2.79 2.64 -19.02
CA GLY A 320 -1.55 3.04 -18.37
C GLY A 320 -1.32 2.23 -17.09
N TRP A 321 -0.07 1.89 -16.80
CA TRP A 321 0.31 1.11 -15.61
C TRP A 321 1.49 1.73 -14.87
N PHE A 322 1.69 1.28 -13.64
CA PHE A 322 2.91 1.54 -12.86
C PHE A 322 3.31 0.25 -12.16
N THR A 323 4.55 0.13 -11.70
CA THR A 323 5.00 -1.07 -11.00
C THR A 323 5.71 -0.73 -9.71
N MET A 324 5.68 -1.67 -8.77
CA MET A 324 6.51 -1.64 -7.58
C MET A 324 7.48 -2.81 -7.56
N LEU A 325 8.77 -2.50 -7.46
CA LEU A 325 9.79 -3.45 -7.03
C LEU A 325 9.71 -3.57 -5.51
N ARG A 326 9.57 -4.81 -5.03
CA ARG A 326 9.58 -5.15 -3.61
C ARG A 326 10.80 -5.98 -3.30
N LEU A 327 11.55 -5.59 -2.28
CA LEU A 327 12.68 -6.33 -1.75
C LEU A 327 12.33 -6.80 -0.33
N TYR A 328 12.20 -8.11 -0.14
CA TYR A 328 11.85 -8.71 1.16
C TYR A 328 13.13 -9.07 1.91
N GLY A 329 13.29 -8.49 3.09
CA GLY A 329 14.54 -8.57 3.84
C GLY A 329 15.71 -7.91 3.09
N ALA A 330 15.52 -6.66 2.65
CA ALA A 330 16.54 -5.94 1.88
C ALA A 330 17.89 -5.89 2.64
N LEU A 331 18.99 -6.08 1.92
CA LEU A 331 20.35 -6.08 2.48
C LEU A 331 21.04 -4.71 2.31
N GLU A 332 22.20 -4.54 2.93
CA GLU A 332 22.95 -3.27 2.97
C GLU A 332 23.14 -2.59 1.59
N PRO A 333 23.42 -3.33 0.48
CA PRO A 333 23.62 -2.72 -0.83
C PRO A 333 22.43 -1.90 -1.36
N TRP A 334 21.21 -2.19 -0.89
CA TRP A 334 20.03 -1.37 -1.19
C TRP A 334 20.07 -0.03 -0.47
N PHE A 335 20.48 -0.03 0.81
CA PHE A 335 20.42 1.14 1.68
C PHE A 335 21.58 2.09 1.45
N ASP A 336 22.78 1.57 1.19
CA ASP A 336 23.96 2.38 0.87
C ASP A 336 24.01 2.80 -0.62
N LYS A 337 23.01 2.38 -1.41
CA LYS A 337 22.84 2.69 -2.84
C LYS A 337 23.96 2.14 -3.74
N THR A 338 24.69 1.12 -3.30
CA THR A 338 25.67 0.41 -4.15
C THR A 338 25.02 -0.55 -5.14
N TRP A 339 23.75 -0.93 -4.92
CA TRP A 339 22.91 -1.65 -5.87
C TRP A 339 21.63 -0.86 -6.17
N ARG A 340 21.22 -0.80 -7.45
CA ARG A 340 19.92 -0.24 -7.86
C ARG A 340 19.34 -0.99 -9.06
N PRO A 341 18.01 -1.09 -9.20
CA PRO A 341 17.41 -1.57 -10.44
C PRO A 341 17.75 -0.63 -11.60
N GLY A 342 17.82 -1.18 -12.83
CA GLY A 342 17.85 -0.35 -14.03
C GLY A 342 16.52 0.40 -14.23
N ASP A 343 16.51 1.40 -15.10
CA ASP A 343 15.25 2.00 -15.53
C ASP A 343 14.50 1.08 -16.50
N ILE A 344 13.18 1.24 -16.55
CA ILE A 344 12.33 0.50 -17.49
C ILE A 344 12.57 1.07 -18.89
N THR A 345 12.92 0.22 -19.84
CA THR A 345 13.24 0.62 -21.22
C THR A 345 12.19 0.10 -22.18
N LEU A 346 11.72 0.95 -23.10
CA LEU A 346 10.84 0.53 -24.18
C LEU A 346 11.62 -0.35 -25.17
N LEU A 347 11.07 -1.51 -25.54
CA LEU A 347 11.59 -2.33 -26.63
C LEU A 347 10.93 -1.87 -27.93
N ARG A 348 11.77 -1.53 -28.92
CA ARG A 348 11.33 -1.08 -30.25
C ARG A 348 11.29 -2.22 -31.24
#